data_AF-A0A2T4DA58-F1
#
_entry.id   AF-A0A2T4DA58-F1
#
_cell.length_a   1.000
_cell.length_b   1.000
_cell.length_c   1.000
_cell.angle_alpha   90.00
_cell.angle_beta   90.00
_cell.angle_gamma   90.00
#
_symmetry.space_group_name_H-M   'P 1'
#
loop_
_entity.id
_entity.type
_entity.pdbx_description
1 polymer ?
#
loop_
_entity_poly.entity_id
_entity_poly.type
_entity_poly.pdbx_seq_one_letter_code
_entity_poly.pdbx_strand_id
1 'polypeptide(L)'
;TFEGGYIPVEKRTESDRWILSKLNTLIKSVDEAYNQYEPTRAARLVQDFVTDDLSNWYVRLNRKRFWKGEYNEDKKIAYQSLYECLEKIAIISAPIAPFYSESLFKSLNEVSKRSESASVHLVDFPEVNQQVIDLQLEQRMSLAQQISSLTHSLRKSQKIKVRQPLQRILVPVLNPEIKKQIAAVEDLILSEVNVKEVEYLDDASGVL
;
A
#
# COMPACT_ATOMS: atom_id res chain seq x y z
N THR A 1 -0.63 21.42 -8.43
CA THR A 1 0.17 21.96 -7.31
C THR A 1 -0.38 21.40 -6.01
N PHE A 2 0.47 21.05 -5.05
CA PHE A 2 0.00 20.68 -3.72
C PHE A 2 -0.46 21.98 -3.03
N GLU A 3 -1.77 22.24 -3.04
CA GLU A 3 -2.34 23.45 -2.46
C GLU A 3 -3.29 23.13 -1.30
N GLY A 4 -3.02 23.76 -0.16
CA GLY A 4 -3.79 23.62 1.09
C GLY A 4 -3.26 22.54 2.04
N GLY A 5 -4.08 22.21 3.04
CA GLY A 5 -3.81 21.11 3.97
C GLY A 5 -4.03 19.73 3.34
N TYR A 6 -3.57 18.69 4.05
CA TYR A 6 -3.95 17.32 3.74
C TYR A 6 -5.47 17.16 3.87
N ILE A 7 -6.10 16.51 2.88
CA ILE A 7 -7.50 16.12 2.98
C ILE A 7 -7.64 15.11 4.12
N PRO A 8 -8.63 15.26 5.02
CA PRO A 8 -8.86 14.35 6.14
C PRO A 8 -8.99 12.90 5.68
N VAL A 9 -8.45 11.96 6.46
CA VAL A 9 -8.37 10.53 6.11
C VAL A 9 -9.76 9.94 5.87
N GLU A 10 -10.78 10.42 6.58
CA GLU A 10 -12.17 9.99 6.50
C GLU A 10 -12.81 10.33 5.14
N LYS A 11 -12.29 11.34 4.45
CA LYS A 11 -12.74 11.75 3.11
C LYS A 11 -11.99 11.03 2.00
N ARG A 12 -10.98 10.22 2.32
CA ARG A 12 -10.17 9.51 1.32
C ARG A 12 -10.78 8.15 0.99
N THR A 13 -10.44 7.63 -0.19
CA THR A 13 -10.92 6.31 -0.63
C THR A 13 -10.34 5.20 0.27
N GLU A 14 -10.92 4.01 0.23
CA GLU A 14 -10.41 2.87 1.00
C GLU A 14 -8.93 2.55 0.67
N SER A 15 -8.54 2.58 -0.61
CA SER A 15 -7.15 2.40 -1.04
C SER A 15 -6.20 3.43 -0.43
N ASP A 16 -6.64 4.70 -0.35
CA ASP A 16 -5.84 5.78 0.24
C ASP A 16 -5.72 5.64 1.75
N ARG A 17 -6.81 5.28 2.43
CA ARG A 17 -6.80 5.00 3.87
C ARG A 17 -5.90 3.83 4.20
N TRP A 18 -5.95 2.78 3.39
CA TRP A 18 -5.10 1.60 3.55
C TRP A 18 -3.61 1.94 3.44
N ILE A 19 -3.18 2.65 2.39
CA ILE A 19 -1.75 2.94 2.20
C ILE A 19 -1.21 3.85 3.31
N LEU A 20 -2.04 4.76 3.84
CA LEU A 20 -1.67 5.63 4.97
C LEU A 20 -1.64 4.89 6.30
N SER A 21 -2.54 3.93 6.51
CA SER A 21 -2.46 3.00 7.64
C SER A 21 -1.13 2.26 7.61
N LYS A 22 -0.83 1.61 6.46
CA LYS A 22 0.43 0.89 6.24
C LYS A 22 1.67 1.77 6.42
N LEU A 23 1.61 3.04 5.98
CA LEU A 23 2.68 4.00 6.19
C LEU A 23 2.93 4.28 7.68
N ASN A 24 1.89 4.47 8.49
CA ASN A 24 2.04 4.69 9.93
C ASN A 24 2.54 3.43 10.65
N THR A 25 2.06 2.25 10.26
CA THR A 25 2.58 0.96 10.73
C THR A 25 4.07 0.78 10.35
N LEU A 26 4.46 1.20 9.14
CA LEU A 26 5.86 1.21 8.70
C LEU A 26 6.72 2.14 9.55
N ILE A 27 6.30 3.40 9.73
CA ILE A 27 7.04 4.39 10.53
C ILE A 27 7.31 3.85 11.93
N LYS A 28 6.28 3.30 12.59
CA LYS A 28 6.41 2.66 13.90
C LYS A 28 7.46 1.53 13.88
N SER A 29 7.36 0.63 12.91
CA SER A 29 8.24 -0.53 12.81
C SER A 29 9.70 -0.16 12.51
N VAL A 30 9.91 0.89 11.71
CA VAL A 30 11.23 1.42 11.38
C VAL A 30 11.85 2.14 12.58
N ASP A 31 11.06 2.94 13.30
CA ASP A 31 11.50 3.58 14.55
C ASP A 31 11.94 2.53 15.58
N GLU A 32 11.14 1.48 15.78
CA GLU A 32 11.49 0.34 16.63
C GLU A 32 12.80 -0.34 16.18
N ALA A 33 12.99 -0.53 14.87
CA ALA A 33 14.20 -1.14 14.34
C ALA A 33 15.45 -0.25 14.56
N TYR A 34 15.35 1.06 14.37
CA TYR A 34 16.46 1.98 14.66
C TYR A 34 16.78 2.04 16.15
N ASN A 35 15.78 2.06 17.02
CA ASN A 35 15.96 2.01 18.48
C ASN A 35 16.64 0.70 18.96
N GLN A 36 16.50 -0.38 18.19
CA GLN A 36 17.14 -1.68 18.45
C GLN A 36 18.50 -1.84 17.74
N TYR A 37 19.00 -0.81 17.05
CA TYR A 37 20.22 -0.87 16.24
C TYR A 37 20.17 -1.93 15.13
N GLU A 38 19.00 -2.14 14.52
CA GLU A 38 18.75 -3.11 13.44
C GLU A 38 18.51 -2.42 12.07
N PRO A 39 19.53 -1.75 11.48
CA PRO A 39 19.36 -0.97 10.25
C PRO A 39 18.99 -1.83 9.03
N THR A 40 19.41 -3.11 9.00
CA THR A 40 19.03 -4.05 7.94
C THR A 40 17.53 -4.35 7.97
N ARG A 41 16.94 -4.46 9.17
CA ARG A 41 15.49 -4.65 9.32
C ARG A 41 14.75 -3.40 8.86
N ALA A 42 15.19 -2.21 9.26
CA ALA A 42 14.62 -0.95 8.80
C ALA A 42 14.64 -0.84 7.26
N ALA A 43 15.79 -1.14 6.63
CA ALA A 43 15.94 -1.12 5.18
C ALA A 43 14.94 -2.05 4.46
N ARG A 44 14.78 -3.28 4.96
CA ARG A 44 13.84 -4.27 4.41
C ARG A 44 12.39 -3.81 4.54
N LEU A 45 12.00 -3.32 5.71
CA LEU A 45 10.64 -2.81 5.93
C LEU A 45 10.28 -1.69 4.94
N VAL A 46 11.19 -0.74 4.74
CA VAL A 46 10.99 0.34 3.75
C VAL A 46 10.93 -0.21 2.33
N GLN A 47 11.84 -1.10 1.97
CA GLN A 47 11.89 -1.71 0.64
C GLN A 47 10.58 -2.46 0.31
N ASP A 48 10.10 -3.29 1.23
CA ASP A 48 8.89 -4.10 1.08
C ASP A 48 7.68 -3.17 0.91
N PHE A 49 7.54 -2.13 1.74
CA PHE A 49 6.46 -1.15 1.60
C PHE A 49 6.52 -0.42 0.24
N VAL A 50 7.69 0.09 -0.16
CA VAL A 50 7.83 0.85 -1.41
C VAL A 50 7.53 -0.03 -2.62
N THR A 51 8.01 -1.27 -2.61
CA THR A 51 7.92 -2.18 -3.75
C THR A 51 6.53 -2.80 -3.84
N ASP A 52 6.05 -3.42 -2.77
CA ASP A 52 4.87 -4.27 -2.80
C ASP A 52 3.59 -3.48 -2.53
N ASP A 53 3.58 -2.65 -1.49
CA ASP A 53 2.39 -1.91 -1.08
C ASP A 53 2.17 -0.65 -1.94
N LEU A 54 3.20 0.18 -2.08
CA LEU A 54 3.08 1.46 -2.75
C LEU A 54 3.12 1.32 -4.27
N SER A 55 4.19 0.74 -4.81
CA SER A 55 4.41 0.68 -6.27
C SER A 55 3.53 -0.39 -6.94
N ASN A 56 3.71 -1.66 -6.55
CA ASN A 56 3.05 -2.80 -7.20
C ASN A 56 1.54 -2.85 -6.94
N TRP A 57 1.06 -2.31 -5.82
CA TRP A 57 -0.35 -2.35 -5.48
C TRP A 57 -1.03 -0.99 -5.61
N TYR A 58 -0.72 -0.04 -4.72
CA TYR A 58 -1.43 1.24 -4.63
C TYR A 58 -1.36 2.05 -5.95
N VAL A 59 -0.17 2.36 -6.44
CA VAL A 59 -0.01 3.19 -7.66
C VAL A 59 -0.59 2.48 -8.88
N ARG A 60 -0.37 1.16 -9.02
CA ARG A 60 -0.87 0.38 -10.15
C ARG A 60 -2.39 0.36 -10.20
N LEU A 61 -3.06 0.06 -9.09
CA LEU A 61 -4.52 0.00 -9.01
C LEU A 61 -5.16 1.39 -9.18
N ASN A 62 -4.50 2.43 -8.67
CA ASN A 62 -4.99 3.81 -8.73
C ASN A 62 -4.53 4.57 -9.99
N ARG A 63 -3.88 3.91 -10.97
CA ARG A 63 -3.35 4.56 -12.19
C ARG A 63 -4.41 5.37 -12.96
N LYS A 64 -5.68 4.95 -12.96
CA LYS A 64 -6.73 5.74 -13.62
C LYS A 64 -6.92 7.12 -12.97
N ARG A 65 -6.79 7.21 -11.64
CA ARG A 65 -6.98 8.45 -10.85
C ARG A 65 -5.87 9.47 -11.13
N PHE A 66 -4.65 9.00 -11.32
CA PHE A 66 -3.50 9.86 -11.62
C PHE A 66 -3.42 10.25 -13.12
N TRP A 67 -3.68 9.34 -14.06
CA TRP A 67 -3.40 9.58 -15.49
C TRP A 67 -4.63 10.03 -16.32
N LYS A 68 -5.85 9.62 -15.97
CA LYS A 68 -7.06 9.96 -16.74
C LYS A 68 -7.83 11.09 -16.06
N GLY A 69 -8.69 11.76 -16.83
CA GLY A 69 -9.65 12.73 -16.34
C GLY A 69 -9.08 14.11 -15.99
N GLU A 70 -10.02 15.05 -15.82
CA GLU A 70 -9.79 16.41 -15.35
C GLU A 70 -9.26 16.41 -13.91
N TYR A 71 -8.65 17.52 -13.50
CA TYR A 71 -8.17 17.69 -12.13
C TYR A 71 -9.36 17.89 -11.18
N ASN A 72 -9.79 16.79 -10.56
CA ASN A 72 -10.92 16.76 -9.63
C ASN A 72 -10.46 16.41 -8.19
N GLU A 73 -11.41 16.41 -7.25
CA GLU A 73 -11.14 16.13 -5.84
C GLU A 73 -10.54 14.74 -5.61
N ASP A 74 -11.04 13.71 -6.29
CA ASP A 74 -10.50 12.34 -6.18
C ASP A 74 -9.03 12.26 -6.64
N LYS A 75 -8.71 12.90 -7.76
CA LYS A 75 -7.33 13.00 -8.28
C LYS A 75 -6.43 13.75 -7.29
N LYS A 76 -6.93 14.82 -6.68
CA LYS A 76 -6.23 15.55 -5.62
C LYS A 76 -5.94 14.66 -4.41
N ILE A 77 -6.92 13.85 -3.96
CA ILE A 77 -6.75 12.90 -2.86
C ILE A 77 -5.65 11.88 -3.17
N ALA A 78 -5.65 11.30 -4.38
CA ALA A 78 -4.64 10.33 -4.79
C ALA A 78 -3.22 10.95 -4.78
N TYR A 79 -3.08 12.17 -5.33
CA TYR A 79 -1.79 12.88 -5.32
C TYR A 79 -1.32 13.23 -3.91
N GLN A 80 -2.22 13.70 -3.03
CA GLN A 80 -1.85 14.02 -1.66
C GLN A 80 -1.43 12.78 -0.87
N SER A 81 -2.13 11.66 -1.04
CA SER A 81 -1.79 10.40 -0.36
C SER A 81 -0.45 9.84 -0.82
N LEU A 82 -0.17 9.88 -2.14
CA LEU A 82 1.12 9.49 -2.68
C LEU A 82 2.24 10.43 -2.22
N TYR A 83 2.00 11.75 -2.25
CA TYR A 83 2.97 12.74 -1.75
C TYR A 83 3.33 12.47 -0.29
N GLU A 84 2.32 12.25 0.56
CA GLU A 84 2.50 11.96 1.98
C GLU A 84 3.37 10.71 2.19
N CYS A 85 3.11 9.63 1.43
CA CYS A 85 3.95 8.44 1.47
C CYS A 85 5.40 8.73 1.08
N LEU A 86 5.62 9.41 -0.06
CA LEU A 86 6.98 9.69 -0.57
C LEU A 86 7.76 10.62 0.34
N GLU A 87 7.11 11.64 0.92
CA GLU A 87 7.73 12.56 1.88
C GLU A 87 8.22 11.80 3.12
N LYS A 88 7.36 10.95 3.70
CA LYS A 88 7.72 10.16 4.88
C LYS A 88 8.76 9.09 4.57
N ILE A 89 8.69 8.44 3.42
CA ILE A 89 9.74 7.50 2.94
C ILE A 89 11.09 8.22 2.84
N ALA A 90 11.13 9.44 2.30
CA ALA A 90 12.37 10.20 2.18
C ALA A 90 13.01 10.43 3.56
N ILE A 91 12.20 10.81 4.56
CA ILE A 91 12.67 11.06 5.93
C ILE A 91 13.16 9.77 6.60
N ILE A 92 12.35 8.71 6.65
CA ILE A 92 12.70 7.47 7.37
C ILE A 92 13.88 6.71 6.71
N SER A 93 14.10 6.93 5.42
CA SER A 93 15.21 6.33 4.67
C SER A 93 16.50 7.15 4.72
N ALA A 94 16.46 8.38 5.24
CA ALA A 94 17.60 9.29 5.25
C ALA A 94 18.86 8.71 5.94
N PRO A 95 18.75 7.98 7.07
CA PRO A 95 19.91 7.33 7.68
C PRO A 95 20.55 6.22 6.84
N ILE A 96 19.82 5.64 5.88
CA ILE A 96 20.26 4.49 5.07
C ILE A 96 20.74 4.94 3.69
N ALA A 97 20.00 5.86 3.05
CA ALA A 97 20.23 6.32 1.68
C ALA A 97 20.27 7.86 1.61
N PRO A 98 21.25 8.51 2.26
CA PRO A 98 21.20 9.94 2.57
C PRO A 98 21.10 10.87 1.36
N PHE A 99 21.83 10.55 0.28
CA PHE A 99 21.81 11.37 -0.94
C PHE A 99 20.51 11.22 -1.73
N TYR A 100 19.95 10.02 -1.78
CA TYR A 100 18.70 9.78 -2.49
C TYR A 100 17.52 10.40 -1.73
N SER A 101 17.45 10.17 -0.42
CA SER A 101 16.46 10.78 0.46
C SER A 101 16.48 12.31 0.38
N GLU A 102 17.66 12.92 0.38
CA GLU A 102 17.81 14.37 0.22
C GLU A 102 17.26 14.87 -1.11
N SER A 103 17.62 14.18 -2.21
CA SER A 103 17.14 14.53 -3.56
C SER A 103 15.60 14.44 -3.64
N LEU A 104 15.03 13.32 -3.19
CA LEU A 104 13.59 13.09 -3.20
C LEU A 104 12.86 14.14 -2.34
N PHE A 105 13.34 14.38 -1.12
CA PHE A 105 12.76 15.35 -0.21
C PHE A 105 12.76 16.76 -0.81
N LYS A 106 13.89 17.19 -1.37
CA LYS A 106 14.01 18.51 -2.01
C LYS A 106 13.07 18.65 -3.20
N SER A 107 12.99 17.65 -4.08
CA SER A 107 12.07 17.68 -5.22
C SER A 107 10.60 17.76 -4.81
N LEU A 108 10.21 17.07 -3.73
CA LEU A 108 8.86 17.17 -3.17
C LEU A 108 8.61 18.55 -2.54
N ASN A 109 9.54 19.05 -1.74
CA ASN A 109 9.41 20.31 -1.02
C ASN A 109 9.47 21.54 -1.95
N GLU A 110 10.16 21.46 -3.10
CA GLU A 110 10.16 22.52 -4.10
C GLU A 110 8.73 22.81 -4.62
N VAL A 111 7.92 21.76 -4.75
CA VAL A 111 6.54 21.86 -5.22
C VAL A 111 5.57 22.23 -4.10
N SER A 112 5.72 21.64 -2.91
CA SER A 112 4.77 21.80 -1.82
C SER A 112 5.06 22.99 -0.91
N LYS A 113 6.34 23.36 -0.76
CA LYS A 113 6.87 24.36 0.16
C LYS A 113 6.38 24.18 1.60
N ARG A 114 6.13 22.94 2.00
CA ARG A 114 5.54 22.60 3.31
C ARG A 114 6.58 22.50 4.42
N SER A 115 7.80 22.11 4.09
CA SER A 115 8.90 22.06 5.05
C SER A 115 9.72 23.34 4.95
N GLU A 116 9.94 23.98 6.10
CA GLU A 116 10.87 25.10 6.24
C GLU A 116 12.34 24.64 6.21
N SER A 117 12.59 23.36 6.50
CA SER A 117 13.93 22.79 6.46
C SER A 117 14.46 22.67 5.03
N ALA A 118 15.73 23.04 4.85
CA ALA A 118 16.44 22.97 3.59
C ALA A 118 16.98 21.57 3.25
N SER A 119 17.00 20.63 4.21
CA SER A 119 17.53 19.28 4.05
C SER A 119 16.71 18.28 4.86
N VAL A 120 16.56 17.06 4.33
CA VAL A 120 15.88 15.97 5.03
C VAL A 120 16.59 15.60 6.33
N HIS A 121 17.91 15.80 6.40
CA HIS A 121 18.77 15.49 7.55
C HIS A 121 18.61 16.46 8.73
N LEU A 122 17.83 17.52 8.54
CA LEU A 122 17.51 18.51 9.57
C LEU A 122 16.02 18.46 9.97
N VAL A 123 15.29 17.45 9.50
CA VAL A 123 13.87 17.23 9.83
C VAL A 123 13.78 16.16 10.91
N ASP A 124 12.84 16.35 11.83
CA ASP A 124 12.55 15.34 12.86
C ASP A 124 12.01 14.05 12.25
N PHE A 125 12.29 12.93 12.93
CA PHE A 125 11.70 11.66 12.57
C PHE A 125 10.16 11.74 12.67
N PRO A 126 9.40 11.20 11.70
CA PRO A 126 7.96 11.43 11.68
C PRO A 126 7.25 10.73 12.85
N GLU A 127 6.34 11.46 13.48
CA GLU A 127 5.47 10.92 14.52
C GLU A 127 4.42 9.95 13.94
N VAL A 128 4.16 8.86 14.66
CA VAL A 128 3.15 7.86 14.27
C VAL A 128 1.76 8.35 14.65
N ASN A 129 0.88 8.48 13.65
CA ASN A 129 -0.53 8.75 13.90
C ASN A 129 -1.32 7.45 14.12
N GLN A 130 -1.51 7.09 15.40
CA GLN A 130 -2.23 5.88 15.79
C GLN A 130 -3.71 5.87 15.33
N GLN A 131 -4.33 7.03 15.13
CA GLN A 131 -5.74 7.11 14.71
C GLN A 131 -5.95 6.69 13.25
N VAL A 132 -4.88 6.72 12.45
CA VAL A 132 -4.92 6.34 11.02
C VAL A 132 -4.67 4.85 10.84
N ILE A 133 -4.13 4.16 11.85
CA ILE A 133 -3.84 2.73 11.77
C ILE A 133 -5.14 1.91 11.88
N ASP A 134 -5.52 1.29 10.77
CA ASP A 134 -6.62 0.32 10.67
C ASP A 134 -6.06 -1.06 10.33
N LEU A 135 -5.72 -1.82 11.38
CA LEU A 135 -5.14 -3.16 11.24
C LEU A 135 -6.09 -4.16 10.53
N GLN A 136 -7.40 -3.97 10.63
CA GLN A 136 -8.36 -4.83 9.93
C GLN A 136 -8.36 -4.56 8.44
N LEU A 137 -8.24 -3.30 8.02
CA LEU A 137 -8.07 -2.93 6.62
C LEU A 137 -6.73 -3.42 6.07
N GLU A 138 -5.64 -3.27 6.82
CA GLU A 138 -4.33 -3.79 6.44
C GLU A 138 -4.37 -5.31 6.22
N GLN A 139 -4.99 -6.05 7.14
CA GLN A 139 -5.11 -7.51 7.03
C GLN A 139 -5.93 -7.93 5.80
N ARG A 140 -7.09 -7.30 5.58
CA ARG A 140 -7.93 -7.56 4.40
C ARG A 140 -7.18 -7.36 3.09
N MET A 141 -6.45 -6.25 2.98
CA MET A 141 -5.67 -5.93 1.78
C MET A 141 -4.46 -6.87 1.61
N SER A 142 -3.83 -7.28 2.70
CA SER A 142 -2.76 -8.29 2.68
C SER A 142 -3.28 -9.64 2.16
N LEU A 143 -4.47 -10.07 2.59
CA LEU A 143 -5.12 -11.27 2.05
C LEU A 143 -5.39 -11.14 0.55
N ALA A 144 -5.88 -9.99 0.09
CA ALA A 144 -6.07 -9.73 -1.33
C ALA A 144 -4.76 -9.83 -2.13
N GLN A 145 -3.69 -9.17 -1.66
CA GLN A 145 -2.35 -9.25 -2.27
C GLN A 145 -1.84 -10.69 -2.34
N GLN A 146 -1.98 -11.46 -1.26
CA GLN A 146 -1.53 -12.85 -1.18
C GLN A 146 -2.30 -13.75 -2.15
N ILE A 147 -3.63 -13.68 -2.14
CA ILE A 147 -4.49 -14.48 -3.04
C ILE A 147 -4.17 -14.15 -4.50
N SER A 148 -4.02 -12.86 -4.83
CA SER A 148 -3.66 -12.43 -6.18
C SER A 148 -2.28 -12.93 -6.60
N SER A 149 -1.28 -12.81 -5.73
CA SER A 149 0.09 -13.27 -6.00
C SER A 149 0.16 -14.79 -6.21
N LEU A 150 -0.50 -15.57 -5.34
CA LEU A 150 -0.59 -17.03 -5.47
C LEU A 150 -1.31 -17.42 -6.77
N THR A 151 -2.42 -16.76 -7.09
CA THR A 151 -3.15 -17.00 -8.33
C THR A 151 -2.30 -16.72 -9.56
N HIS A 152 -1.59 -15.58 -9.59
CA HIS A 152 -0.68 -15.26 -10.70
C HIS A 152 0.47 -16.27 -10.81
N SER A 153 1.00 -16.73 -9.68
CA SER A 153 2.06 -17.74 -9.62
C SER A 153 1.59 -19.08 -10.21
N LEU A 154 0.39 -19.54 -9.85
CA LEU A 154 -0.23 -20.74 -10.42
C LEU A 154 -0.53 -20.59 -11.91
N ARG A 155 -1.04 -19.42 -12.34
CA ARG A 155 -1.25 -19.15 -13.77
C ARG A 155 0.06 -19.20 -14.54
N LYS A 156 1.14 -18.65 -13.98
CA LYS A 156 2.47 -18.68 -14.58
C LYS A 156 3.00 -20.12 -14.69
N SER A 157 2.86 -20.93 -13.66
CA SER A 157 3.31 -22.34 -13.68
C SER A 157 2.55 -23.16 -14.72
N GLN A 158 1.25 -22.90 -14.87
CA GLN A 158 0.38 -23.54 -15.87
C GLN A 158 0.42 -22.85 -17.24
N LYS A 159 1.26 -21.81 -17.42
CA LYS A 159 1.38 -21.02 -18.66
C LYS A 159 0.06 -20.40 -19.16
N ILE A 160 -0.87 -20.13 -18.24
CA ILE A 160 -2.15 -19.48 -18.52
C ILE A 160 -1.95 -17.97 -18.52
N LYS A 161 -2.33 -17.30 -19.61
CA LYS A 161 -2.15 -15.84 -19.75
C LYS A 161 -3.21 -15.11 -18.93
N VAL A 162 -2.85 -14.03 -18.23
CA VAL A 162 -3.78 -13.23 -17.39
C VAL A 162 -4.99 -12.73 -18.18
N ARG A 163 -4.82 -12.36 -19.45
CA ARG A 163 -5.91 -11.91 -20.34
C ARG A 163 -7.02 -12.95 -20.60
N GLN A 164 -6.76 -14.24 -20.34
CA GLN A 164 -7.78 -15.28 -20.48
C GLN A 164 -8.61 -15.29 -19.19
N PRO A 165 -9.90 -14.93 -19.19
CA PRO A 165 -10.69 -14.98 -17.96
C PRO A 165 -10.83 -16.43 -17.50
N LEU A 166 -10.57 -16.70 -16.21
CA LEU A 166 -10.87 -18.00 -15.61
C LEU A 166 -12.28 -17.98 -15.03
N GLN A 167 -12.92 -19.15 -14.97
CA GLN A 167 -14.24 -19.26 -14.38
C GLN A 167 -14.18 -18.99 -12.88
N ARG A 168 -13.38 -19.76 -12.14
CA ARG A 168 -13.29 -19.69 -10.68
C ARG A 168 -11.89 -19.91 -10.15
N ILE A 169 -11.63 -19.40 -8.95
CA ILE A 169 -10.53 -19.82 -8.08
C ILE A 169 -11.09 -20.42 -6.80
N LEU A 170 -10.42 -21.44 -6.27
CA LEU A 170 -10.77 -22.08 -5.02
C LEU A 170 -9.87 -21.53 -3.91
N VAL A 171 -10.47 -20.95 -2.88
CA VAL A 171 -9.73 -20.41 -1.73
C VAL A 171 -10.13 -21.19 -0.48
N PRO A 172 -9.21 -21.96 0.12
CA PRO A 172 -9.52 -22.68 1.35
C PRO A 172 -9.60 -21.70 2.51
N VAL A 173 -10.72 -21.73 3.23
CA VAL A 173 -10.97 -20.84 4.37
C VAL A 173 -11.48 -21.63 5.56
N LEU A 174 -10.60 -21.83 6.54
CA LEU A 174 -10.89 -22.55 7.78
C LEU A 174 -11.52 -21.66 8.87
N ASN A 175 -11.50 -20.34 8.68
CA ASN A 175 -11.99 -19.38 9.66
C ASN A 175 -13.08 -18.48 9.05
N PRO A 176 -14.31 -18.47 9.59
CA PRO A 176 -15.40 -17.60 9.13
C PRO A 176 -15.04 -16.10 9.08
N GLU A 177 -14.18 -15.63 9.98
CA GLU A 177 -13.73 -14.24 9.98
C GLU A 177 -12.83 -13.93 8.77
N ILE A 178 -11.92 -14.85 8.43
CA ILE A 178 -11.10 -14.72 7.21
C ILE A 178 -11.99 -14.72 5.96
N LYS A 179 -13.06 -15.54 5.95
CA LYS A 179 -14.02 -15.55 4.83
C LYS A 179 -14.67 -14.19 4.66
N LYS A 180 -15.12 -13.58 5.76
CA LYS A 180 -15.73 -12.24 5.76
C LYS A 180 -14.74 -11.17 5.29
N GLN A 181 -13.48 -11.27 5.73
CA GLN A 181 -12.41 -10.37 5.31
C GLN A 181 -12.13 -10.45 3.81
N ILE A 182 -12.02 -11.67 3.25
CA ILE A 182 -11.80 -11.88 1.81
C ILE A 182 -13.01 -11.41 1.00
N ALA A 183 -14.23 -11.74 1.45
CA ALA A 183 -15.46 -11.31 0.78
C ALA A 183 -15.56 -9.78 0.66
N ALA A 184 -15.06 -9.03 1.65
CA ALA A 184 -15.04 -7.57 1.61
C ALA A 184 -14.10 -6.97 0.54
N VAL A 185 -13.11 -7.74 0.06
CA VAL A 185 -12.13 -7.34 -0.97
C VAL A 185 -12.21 -8.23 -2.22
N GLU A 186 -13.29 -8.98 -2.37
CA GLU A 186 -13.44 -9.98 -3.44
C GLU A 186 -13.40 -9.35 -4.82
N ASP A 187 -14.11 -8.23 -5.02
CA ASP A 187 -14.10 -7.49 -6.28
C ASP A 187 -12.69 -7.05 -6.69
N LEU A 188 -11.88 -6.66 -5.70
CA LEU A 188 -10.48 -6.28 -5.93
C LEU A 188 -9.69 -7.50 -6.43
N ILE A 189 -9.84 -8.65 -5.77
CA ILE A 189 -9.17 -9.90 -6.16
C ILE A 189 -9.58 -10.30 -7.58
N LEU A 190 -10.89 -10.40 -7.85
CA LEU A 190 -11.44 -10.82 -9.15
C LEU A 190 -10.93 -9.93 -10.29
N SER A 191 -10.92 -8.61 -10.07
CA SER A 191 -10.42 -7.65 -11.05
C SER A 191 -8.91 -7.78 -11.27
N GLU A 192 -8.13 -8.05 -10.23
CA GLU A 192 -6.68 -8.20 -10.28
C GLU A 192 -6.28 -9.47 -11.05
N VAL A 193 -6.92 -10.59 -10.73
CA VAL A 193 -6.55 -11.88 -11.30
C VAL A 193 -7.31 -12.23 -12.57
N ASN A 194 -8.31 -11.44 -13.00
CA ASN A 194 -9.18 -11.72 -14.15
C ASN A 194 -9.85 -13.11 -14.04
N VAL A 195 -10.66 -13.25 -12.99
CA VAL A 195 -11.47 -14.44 -12.66
C VAL A 195 -12.92 -13.99 -12.46
N LYS A 196 -13.91 -14.86 -12.70
CA LYS A 196 -15.33 -14.49 -12.55
C LYS A 196 -15.87 -14.68 -11.13
N GLU A 197 -15.44 -15.71 -10.41
CA GLU A 197 -15.92 -16.00 -9.06
C GLU A 197 -14.82 -16.55 -8.13
N VAL A 198 -14.91 -16.22 -6.84
CA VAL A 198 -14.14 -16.87 -5.77
C VAL A 198 -15.04 -17.88 -5.09
N GLU A 199 -14.63 -19.15 -5.09
CA GLU A 199 -15.32 -20.21 -4.36
C GLU A 199 -14.53 -20.58 -3.11
N TYR A 200 -15.20 -20.51 -1.97
CA TYR A 200 -14.60 -20.77 -0.67
C TYR A 200 -14.75 -22.25 -0.32
N LEU A 201 -13.62 -22.94 -0.13
CA LEU A 201 -13.62 -24.31 0.37
C LEU A 201 -13.57 -24.32 1.90
N ASP A 202 -14.46 -25.09 2.51
CA ASP A 202 -14.46 -25.41 3.94
C ASP A 202 -14.08 -26.89 4.16
N ASP A 203 -13.81 -27.29 5.41
CA ASP A 203 -13.47 -28.69 5.74
C ASP A 203 -14.57 -29.70 5.31
N ALA A 204 -15.80 -29.24 5.11
CA ALA A 204 -16.91 -30.06 4.63
C ALA A 204 -16.90 -30.28 3.11
N SER A 205 -16.04 -29.58 2.38
CA SER A 205 -15.97 -29.62 0.91
C SER A 205 -15.31 -30.91 0.37
N GLY A 206 -14.62 -31.68 1.20
CA GLY A 206 -13.95 -32.95 0.82
C GLY A 206 -12.80 -32.81 -0.18
N VAL A 207 -12.32 -31.58 -0.42
CA VAL A 207 -11.23 -31.23 -1.36
C VAL A 207 -9.91 -30.90 -0.63
N LEU A 208 -9.98 -30.65 0.67
CA LEU A 208 -8.83 -30.44 1.57
C LEU A 208 -8.45 -31.75 2.26
#